data_AF-A0A7X1NXL6-F1
#
_entry.id   AF-A0A7X1NXL6-F1
#
_cell.length_a   1.000
_cell.length_b   1.000
_cell.length_c   1.000
_cell.angle_alpha   90.00
_cell.angle_beta   90.00
_cell.angle_gamma   90.00
#
_symmetry.space_group_name_H-M   'P 1'
#
loop_
_entity.id
_entity.type
_entity.pdbx_description
1 polymer ?
#
loop_
_entity_poly.entity_id
_entity_poly.type
_entity_poly.pdbx_seq_one_letter_code
_entity_poly.pdbx_strand_id
1 'polypeptide(L)'
;MYNAALVVFFHQYLFQNLFQKALLSNTREPMDDHKRAGFDDLNWGRLNLVSAQDQVVQQHSWRVTYQQGDRVVRVACRALPDYGVPHGIDNDVSSALLDHYMSIGLPEDGEMILAVSELMQLANFHRSGKYREMLAVSLDRLHTSSFEVSGGWRDHPNRRWTTAKFHFIELLEYTHQGESGRFDERSMLRIRLAEPLVASLRSGYTKPLNLDFMQSLSRPRTRIIFRLLDAMRYNPEDPDELIDEYEVGLIEWADQCKLPNTRPDAIRRALEGPHEELLRRGYLQEVGLSGRGRQQRLRYVFSPEFTPVSPALLHRLRLHGVADGVSRQLARQYRTTVLLSRIDLFERLLKSGKLTLRKTAAHALVHLIKHPDQYVEDDPAPSRRAPALPAQTQLAPAEPSATPGLPEQLQGLGDEQRATFAVKRVSLLYHRKFTPLELDTLRHRLLEGEMDALALLEEAYRRLAVLEAQSFVDELKTSLRSG
;
A
#
# COMPACT_ATOMS: atom_id res chain seq x y z
N MET A 1 -54.99 27.52 38.60
CA MET A 1 -53.58 27.94 38.41
C MET A 1 -52.68 26.85 38.98
N TYR A 2 -52.27 25.89 38.15
CA TYR A 2 -51.13 24.95 38.32
C TYR A 2 -51.32 23.83 37.29
N ASN A 3 -51.19 24.14 35.98
CA ASN A 3 -51.08 23.10 34.93
C ASN A 3 -50.67 23.66 33.55
N ALA A 4 -49.83 24.70 33.52
CA ALA A 4 -49.25 25.22 32.27
C ALA A 4 -47.71 25.18 32.25
N ALA A 5 -47.05 24.98 33.40
CA ALA A 5 -45.59 24.93 33.49
C ALA A 5 -44.99 23.51 33.35
N LEU A 6 -45.80 22.44 33.49
CA LEU A 6 -45.30 21.06 33.37
C LEU A 6 -45.26 20.54 31.93
N VAL A 7 -46.05 21.13 31.01
CA VAL A 7 -46.13 20.67 29.61
C VAL A 7 -44.96 21.22 28.77
N VAL A 8 -44.41 22.38 29.14
CA VAL A 8 -43.25 22.98 28.44
C VAL A 8 -41.94 22.25 28.80
N PHE A 9 -41.80 21.73 30.03
CA PHE A 9 -40.62 20.96 30.41
C PHE A 9 -40.55 19.56 29.79
N PHE A 10 -41.70 18.94 29.48
CA PHE A 10 -41.74 17.60 28.86
C PHE A 10 -41.47 17.62 27.34
N HIS A 11 -41.80 18.72 26.64
CA HIS A 11 -41.50 18.87 25.22
C HIS A 11 -40.04 19.25 24.93
N GLN A 12 -39.37 19.96 25.85
CA GLN A 12 -37.94 20.30 25.69
C GLN A 12 -37.01 19.08 25.92
N TYR A 13 -37.39 18.17 26.84
CA TYR A 13 -36.59 16.98 27.17
C TYR A 13 -36.72 15.83 26.15
N LEU A 14 -37.85 15.74 25.43
CA LEU A 14 -38.03 14.77 24.34
C LEU A 14 -37.31 15.19 23.06
N PHE A 15 -37.22 16.49 22.76
CA PHE A 15 -36.52 16.98 21.56
C PHE A 15 -34.99 16.88 21.66
N GLN A 16 -34.40 17.02 22.86
CA GLN A 16 -32.95 16.80 23.05
C GLN A 16 -32.55 15.32 23.00
N ASN A 17 -33.39 14.39 23.44
CA ASN A 17 -33.08 12.95 23.39
C ASN A 17 -33.29 12.31 22.00
N LEU A 18 -34.17 12.85 21.16
CA LEU A 18 -34.35 12.39 19.78
C LEU A 18 -33.20 12.83 18.87
N PHE A 19 -32.60 14.01 19.11
CA PHE A 19 -31.41 14.44 18.37
C PHE A 19 -30.14 13.69 18.79
N GLN A 20 -30.05 13.23 20.04
CA GLN A 20 -28.89 12.49 20.53
C GLN A 20 -28.91 11.00 20.15
N LYS A 21 -30.10 10.41 19.89
CA LYS A 21 -30.22 9.05 19.33
C LYS A 21 -30.04 9.00 17.81
N ALA A 22 -30.38 10.05 17.06
CA ALA A 22 -30.13 10.13 15.62
C ALA A 22 -28.63 10.32 15.27
N LEU A 23 -27.81 10.79 16.23
CA LEU A 23 -26.35 10.93 16.09
C LEU A 23 -25.55 9.69 16.54
N LEU A 24 -26.22 8.65 17.06
CA LEU A 24 -25.57 7.44 17.58
C LEU A 24 -26.10 6.12 16.98
N SER A 25 -27.03 6.17 16.03
CA SER A 25 -27.47 5.00 15.26
C SER A 25 -27.06 5.12 13.80
N ASN A 26 -25.75 5.17 13.55
CA ASN A 26 -25.20 4.78 12.25
C ASN A 26 -24.58 3.39 12.40
N THR A 27 -25.42 2.41 12.75
CA THR A 27 -25.12 1.01 12.45
C THR A 27 -25.12 0.89 10.94
N ARG A 28 -23.97 1.20 10.34
CA ARG A 28 -23.59 0.60 9.06
C ARG A 28 -23.85 -0.89 9.23
N GLU A 29 -24.76 -1.43 8.42
CA GLU A 29 -24.74 -2.84 8.10
C GLU A 29 -23.28 -3.24 7.79
N PRO A 30 -22.84 -4.45 8.14
CA PRO A 30 -21.50 -4.89 7.79
C PRO A 30 -21.43 -5.02 6.27
N MET A 31 -21.17 -3.90 5.59
CA MET A 31 -20.49 -3.90 4.31
C MET A 31 -19.27 -4.77 4.54
N ASP A 32 -19.16 -5.81 3.72
CA ASP A 32 -18.00 -6.70 3.66
C ASP A 32 -16.73 -5.83 3.74
N ASP A 33 -16.12 -5.80 4.92
CA ASP A 33 -15.01 -4.92 5.28
C ASP A 33 -13.78 -5.54 4.61
N HIS A 34 -13.68 -5.34 3.30
CA HIS A 34 -12.47 -5.58 2.54
C HIS A 34 -11.43 -4.60 3.08
N LYS A 35 -10.80 -4.99 4.21
CA LYS A 35 -9.64 -4.32 4.76
C LYS A 35 -8.65 -4.17 3.63
N ARG A 36 -8.38 -2.93 3.21
CA ARG A 36 -7.39 -2.65 2.18
C ARG A 36 -6.02 -2.94 2.78
N ALA A 37 -5.61 -4.19 2.59
CA ALA A 37 -4.33 -4.67 3.01
C ALA A 37 -3.32 -4.23 1.95
N GLY A 38 -2.72 -3.07 2.19
CA GLY A 38 -1.67 -2.52 1.35
C GLY A 38 -0.30 -3.09 1.73
N PHE A 39 0.72 -2.57 1.07
CA PHE A 39 2.10 -2.91 1.34
C PHE A 39 2.96 -1.67 1.49
N ASP A 40 4.11 -1.85 2.11
CA ASP A 40 5.10 -0.82 2.32
C ASP A 40 6.50 -1.36 2.03
N ASP A 41 7.42 -0.47 1.67
CA ASP A 41 8.83 -0.77 1.48
C ASP A 41 9.56 -0.77 2.83
N LEU A 42 10.31 -1.83 3.12
CA LEU A 42 11.00 -1.95 4.42
C LEU A 42 12.18 -0.98 4.54
N ASN A 43 12.88 -0.64 3.45
CA ASN A 43 13.94 0.37 3.51
C ASN A 43 13.34 1.74 3.85
N TRP A 44 12.29 2.15 3.15
CA TRP A 44 11.59 3.41 3.37
C TRP A 44 10.98 3.51 4.77
N GLY A 45 10.23 2.48 5.18
CA GLY A 45 9.54 2.44 6.47
C GLY A 45 10.50 2.41 7.66
N ARG A 46 11.55 1.57 7.62
CA ARG A 46 12.49 1.43 8.75
C ARG A 46 13.41 2.63 8.92
N LEU A 47 13.76 3.33 7.84
CA LEU A 47 14.64 4.50 7.90
C LEU A 47 13.90 5.79 8.26
N ASN A 48 12.57 5.75 8.28
CA ASN A 48 11.68 6.88 8.53
C ASN A 48 12.08 8.14 7.75
N LEU A 49 12.05 8.03 6.42
CA LEU A 49 12.50 9.10 5.52
C LEU A 49 11.54 10.31 5.50
N VAL A 50 10.33 10.16 6.03
CA VAL A 50 9.39 11.26 6.30
C VAL A 50 9.44 11.60 7.80
N SER A 51 9.68 12.87 8.12
CA SER A 51 9.77 13.35 9.50
C SER A 51 8.44 13.24 10.24
N ALA A 52 8.44 12.75 11.49
CA ALA A 52 7.24 12.64 12.32
C ALA A 52 6.75 13.99 12.90
N GLN A 53 7.20 15.10 12.32
CA GLN A 53 6.77 16.44 12.69
C GLN A 53 5.46 16.78 11.98
N ASP A 54 4.49 17.35 12.71
CA ASP A 54 3.21 17.76 12.10
C ASP A 54 3.39 18.99 11.19
N GLN A 55 4.33 19.86 11.54
CA GLN A 55 4.71 21.03 10.78
C GLN A 55 6.21 21.23 10.86
N VAL A 56 6.80 21.68 9.76
CA VAL A 56 8.23 21.95 9.65
C VAL A 56 8.38 23.41 9.22
N VAL A 57 8.95 24.24 10.09
CA VAL A 57 9.20 25.66 9.81
C VAL A 57 10.71 25.84 9.60
N GLN A 58 11.10 26.30 8.40
CA GLN A 58 12.49 26.62 8.05
C GLN A 58 13.51 25.49 8.23
N GLN A 59 13.06 24.23 8.29
CA GLN A 59 13.96 23.08 8.33
C GLN A 59 14.04 22.45 6.94
N HIS A 60 15.18 22.70 6.29
CA HIS A 60 15.49 22.23 4.94
C HIS A 60 16.45 21.05 4.93
N SER A 61 16.91 20.59 6.10
CA SER A 61 17.69 19.37 6.20
C SER A 61 17.57 18.71 7.57
N TRP A 62 17.93 17.43 7.61
CA TRP A 62 18.23 16.70 8.83
C TRP A 62 19.30 15.65 8.54
N ARG A 63 20.03 15.25 9.59
CA ARG A 63 20.96 14.12 9.55
C ARG A 63 20.86 13.35 10.86
N VAL A 64 20.83 12.03 10.75
CA VAL A 64 20.77 11.12 11.88
C VAL A 64 21.84 10.05 11.70
N THR A 65 22.48 9.67 12.80
CA THR A 65 23.48 8.61 12.84
C THR A 65 23.23 7.75 14.06
N TYR A 66 23.11 6.44 13.86
CA TYR A 66 22.88 5.48 14.93
C TYR A 66 23.60 4.17 14.63
N GLN A 67 23.72 3.33 15.65
CA GLN A 67 24.29 1.98 15.53
C GLN A 67 23.16 0.97 15.37
N GLN A 68 23.31 0.04 14.43
CA GLN A 68 22.42 -1.09 14.27
C GLN A 68 23.27 -2.37 14.22
N GLY A 69 23.35 -3.08 15.36
CA GLY A 69 24.36 -4.11 15.56
C GLY A 69 25.76 -3.50 15.41
N ASP A 70 26.59 -4.11 14.57
CA ASP A 70 27.95 -3.63 14.28
C ASP A 70 28.02 -2.54 13.20
N ARG A 71 26.88 -2.12 12.65
CA ARG A 71 26.81 -1.18 11.52
C ARG A 71 26.49 0.24 11.99
N VAL A 72 27.28 1.19 11.53
CA VAL A 72 26.94 2.61 11.61
C VAL A 72 25.99 2.96 10.47
N VAL A 73 24.75 3.33 10.81
CA VAL A 73 23.77 3.82 9.85
C VAL A 73 23.76 5.34 9.85
N ARG A 74 23.90 5.94 8.66
CA ARG A 74 23.77 7.39 8.46
C ARG A 74 22.64 7.66 7.48
N VAL A 75 21.72 8.53 7.89
CA VAL A 75 20.58 8.94 7.06
C VAL A 75 20.52 10.45 7.04
N ALA A 76 20.39 11.05 5.87
CA ALA A 76 20.24 12.48 5.72
C ALA A 76 19.18 12.82 4.67
N CYS A 77 18.52 13.97 4.87
CA CYS A 77 17.65 14.59 3.89
C CYS A 77 18.09 16.02 3.67
N ARG A 78 18.04 16.46 2.42
CA ARG A 78 18.16 17.86 2.00
C ARG A 78 16.99 18.18 1.09
N ALA A 79 16.27 19.24 1.42
CA ALA A 79 15.14 19.72 0.66
C ALA A 79 15.40 21.14 0.19
N LEU A 80 14.68 21.56 -0.86
CA LEU A 80 14.73 22.94 -1.32
C LEU A 80 14.13 23.89 -0.26
N PRO A 81 14.61 25.15 -0.21
CA PRO A 81 14.10 26.17 0.73
C PRO A 81 12.58 26.31 0.71
N ASP A 82 11.97 26.33 -0.48
CA ASP A 82 10.54 26.64 -0.63
C ASP A 82 9.61 25.53 -0.12
N TYR A 83 10.10 24.30 0.01
CA TYR A 83 9.27 23.14 0.38
C TYR A 83 9.53 22.59 1.78
N GLY A 84 10.76 22.73 2.29
CA GLY A 84 11.18 22.08 3.55
C GLY A 84 11.27 20.56 3.45
N VAL A 85 11.76 19.89 4.50
CA VAL A 85 11.92 18.42 4.49
C VAL A 85 10.57 17.69 4.49
N PRO A 86 10.48 16.48 3.91
CA PRO A 86 9.26 15.67 3.95
C PRO A 86 8.76 15.41 5.37
N HIS A 87 7.48 15.63 5.60
CA HIS A 87 6.82 15.54 6.90
C HIS A 87 5.30 15.36 6.79
N GLY A 88 4.66 15.01 7.91
CA GLY A 88 3.21 14.98 8.02
C GLY A 88 2.53 14.19 6.90
N ILE A 89 1.74 14.89 6.07
CA ILE A 89 0.93 14.29 4.99
C ILE A 89 1.75 13.59 3.90
N ASP A 90 3.05 13.89 3.78
CA ASP A 90 3.91 13.22 2.80
C ASP A 90 4.03 11.72 3.08
N ASN A 91 3.79 11.32 4.33
CA ASN A 91 3.70 9.91 4.70
C ASN A 91 2.49 9.23 4.04
N ASP A 92 1.33 9.88 4.06
CA ASP A 92 0.11 9.35 3.44
C ASP A 92 0.26 9.30 1.92
N VAL A 93 0.81 10.36 1.31
CA VAL A 93 1.06 10.43 -0.14
C VAL A 93 2.09 9.39 -0.58
N SER A 94 3.24 9.27 0.11
CA SER A 94 4.23 8.25 -0.21
C SER A 94 3.68 6.83 -0.05
N SER A 95 2.92 6.55 1.01
CA SER A 95 2.30 5.23 1.20
C SER A 95 1.28 4.91 0.10
N ALA A 96 0.48 5.90 -0.31
CA ALA A 96 -0.47 5.77 -1.41
C ALA A 96 0.21 5.49 -2.76
N LEU A 97 1.33 6.16 -3.05
CA LEU A 97 2.12 5.92 -4.25
C LEU A 97 2.77 4.54 -4.26
N LEU A 98 3.32 4.09 -3.13
CA LEU A 98 3.85 2.73 -2.99
C LEU A 98 2.76 1.68 -3.21
N ASP A 99 1.61 1.83 -2.54
CA ASP A 99 0.47 0.92 -2.69
C ASP A 99 -0.03 0.87 -4.14
N HIS A 100 -0.15 2.04 -4.79
CA HIS A 100 -0.55 2.11 -6.19
C HIS A 100 0.44 1.40 -7.11
N TYR A 101 1.74 1.68 -6.97
CA TYR A 101 2.80 1.06 -7.75
C TYR A 101 2.80 -0.48 -7.62
N MET A 102 2.57 -1.00 -6.41
CA MET A 102 2.39 -2.43 -6.20
C MET A 102 1.12 -2.95 -6.88
N SER A 103 0.00 -2.21 -6.76
CA SER A 103 -1.30 -2.62 -7.32
C SER A 103 -1.30 -2.75 -8.85
N ILE A 104 -0.40 -2.03 -9.54
CA ILE A 104 -0.25 -2.10 -11.01
C ILE A 104 0.80 -3.11 -11.46
N GLY A 105 1.36 -3.92 -10.55
CA GLY A 105 2.26 -5.03 -10.89
C GLY A 105 3.75 -4.68 -10.89
N LEU A 106 4.17 -3.61 -10.20
CA LEU A 106 5.58 -3.24 -10.02
C LEU A 106 6.37 -3.05 -11.33
N PRO A 107 5.93 -2.17 -12.25
CA PRO A 107 6.58 -2.02 -13.56
C PRO A 107 8.07 -1.67 -13.43
N GLU A 108 8.90 -2.30 -14.27
CA GLU A 108 10.38 -2.30 -14.17
C GLU A 108 11.02 -0.92 -14.20
N ASP A 109 10.39 0.01 -14.90
CA ASP A 109 10.84 1.38 -15.09
C ASP A 109 10.48 2.31 -13.94
N GLY A 110 9.73 1.83 -12.93
CA GLY A 110 9.25 2.64 -11.83
C GLY A 110 8.12 3.60 -12.19
N GLU A 111 7.59 3.56 -13.42
CA GLU A 111 6.59 4.50 -13.87
C GLU A 111 5.16 4.09 -13.45
N MET A 112 4.35 5.08 -13.08
CA MET A 112 2.93 4.91 -12.84
C MET A 112 2.17 6.11 -13.40
N ILE A 113 0.95 5.84 -13.89
CA ILE A 113 0.02 6.86 -14.38
C ILE A 113 -1.30 6.70 -13.66
N LEU A 114 -1.77 7.78 -13.05
CA LEU A 114 -3.00 7.80 -12.25
C LEU A 114 -3.64 9.19 -12.25
N ALA A 115 -4.95 9.26 -12.07
CA ALA A 115 -5.65 10.54 -11.93
C ALA A 115 -5.33 11.19 -10.57
N VAL A 116 -5.36 12.52 -10.50
CA VAL A 116 -5.24 13.25 -9.23
C VAL A 116 -6.32 12.82 -8.24
N SER A 117 -7.57 12.66 -8.69
CA SER A 117 -8.68 12.21 -7.84
C SER A 117 -8.46 10.79 -7.30
N GLU A 118 -7.82 9.91 -8.06
CA GLU A 118 -7.41 8.58 -7.59
C GLU A 118 -6.36 8.72 -6.47
N LEU A 119 -5.27 9.47 -6.69
CA LEU A 119 -4.23 9.64 -5.67
C LEU A 119 -4.78 10.27 -4.38
N MET A 120 -5.67 11.27 -4.48
CA MET A 120 -6.34 11.84 -3.31
C MET A 120 -7.13 10.80 -2.53
N GLN A 121 -7.87 9.93 -3.21
CA GLN A 121 -8.61 8.84 -2.57
C GLN A 121 -7.66 7.84 -1.91
N LEU A 122 -6.57 7.46 -2.58
CA LEU A 122 -5.56 6.55 -2.05
C LEU A 122 -4.89 7.11 -0.79
N ALA A 123 -4.62 8.41 -0.75
CA ALA A 123 -4.06 9.11 0.41
C ALA A 123 -5.11 9.44 1.50
N ASN A 124 -6.38 9.05 1.31
CA ASN A 124 -7.52 9.39 2.17
C ASN A 124 -7.67 10.90 2.41
N PHE A 125 -7.50 11.68 1.34
CA PHE A 125 -7.72 13.13 1.36
C PHE A 125 -9.17 13.46 1.01
N HIS A 126 -9.72 14.48 1.66
CA HIS A 126 -11.02 15.02 1.26
C HIS A 126 -10.92 15.63 -0.14
N ARG A 127 -11.96 15.44 -0.96
CA ARG A 127 -12.07 16.04 -2.29
C ARG A 127 -12.36 17.54 -2.18
N SER A 128 -11.33 18.34 -1.95
CA SER A 128 -11.42 19.80 -1.90
C SER A 128 -10.17 20.47 -2.46
N GLY A 129 -10.30 21.73 -2.88
CA GLY A 129 -9.18 22.51 -3.43
C GLY A 129 -8.00 22.62 -2.47
N LYS A 130 -8.27 22.76 -1.16
CA LYS A 130 -7.23 22.82 -0.12
C LYS A 130 -6.38 21.54 -0.08
N TYR A 131 -7.02 20.36 -0.11
CA TYR A 131 -6.27 19.10 -0.08
C TYR A 131 -5.56 18.81 -1.41
N ARG A 132 -6.07 19.31 -2.54
CA ARG A 132 -5.32 19.29 -3.82
C ARG A 132 -4.06 20.12 -3.75
N GLU A 133 -4.13 21.33 -3.20
CA GLU A 133 -2.94 22.17 -3.02
C GLU A 133 -1.92 21.51 -2.08
N MET A 134 -2.39 20.91 -0.98
CA MET A 134 -1.55 20.13 -0.09
C MET A 134 -0.90 18.92 -0.79
N LEU A 135 -1.64 18.23 -1.67
CA LEU A 135 -1.09 17.15 -2.49
C LEU A 135 -0.03 17.66 -3.47
N ALA A 136 -0.26 18.80 -4.12
CA ALA A 136 0.71 19.39 -5.05
C ALA A 136 2.03 19.71 -4.35
N VAL A 137 1.96 20.39 -3.21
CA VAL A 137 3.13 20.68 -2.37
C VAL A 137 3.83 19.40 -1.89
N SER A 138 3.07 18.35 -1.56
CA SER A 138 3.63 17.06 -1.15
C SER A 138 4.40 16.37 -2.28
N LEU A 139 3.83 16.35 -3.49
CA LEU A 139 4.46 15.78 -4.68
C LEU A 139 5.75 16.53 -5.03
N ASP A 140 5.73 17.85 -5.05
CA ASP A 140 6.92 18.67 -5.28
C ASP A 140 8.00 18.41 -4.22
N ARG A 141 7.61 18.32 -2.94
CA ARG A 141 8.54 18.05 -1.85
C ARG A 141 9.16 16.66 -1.96
N LEU A 142 8.37 15.64 -2.30
CA LEU A 142 8.86 14.26 -2.51
C LEU A 142 9.73 14.13 -3.77
N HIS A 143 9.47 14.95 -4.79
CA HIS A 143 10.27 15.03 -6.01
C HIS A 143 11.60 15.76 -5.80
N THR A 144 11.61 16.84 -5.03
CA THR A 144 12.78 17.71 -4.88
C THR A 144 13.69 17.37 -3.70
N SER A 145 13.21 16.59 -2.72
CA SER A 145 14.02 16.22 -1.55
C SER A 145 15.00 15.09 -1.86
N SER A 146 16.30 15.35 -1.65
CA SER A 146 17.36 14.35 -1.79
C SER A 146 17.61 13.63 -0.47
N PHE A 147 17.55 12.31 -0.51
CA PHE A 147 17.95 11.42 0.58
C PHE A 147 19.36 10.87 0.35
N GLU A 148 20.09 10.67 1.44
CA GLU A 148 21.36 9.95 1.45
C GLU A 148 21.37 8.97 2.61
N VAL A 149 21.47 7.69 2.29
CA VAL A 149 21.51 6.57 3.23
C VAL A 149 22.85 5.87 3.07
N SER A 150 23.61 5.73 4.15
CA SER A 150 24.86 4.94 4.17
C SER A 150 24.77 3.88 5.26
N GLY A 151 25.08 2.64 4.91
CA GLY A 151 25.10 1.50 5.86
C GLY A 151 23.73 1.00 6.31
N GLY A 152 22.64 1.63 5.86
CA GLY A 152 21.26 1.30 6.25
C GLY A 152 20.31 0.98 5.10
N TRP A 153 20.77 1.00 3.83
CA TRP A 153 19.95 0.56 2.69
C TRP A 153 20.18 -0.92 2.42
N ARG A 154 19.14 -1.75 2.48
CA ARG A 154 19.21 -3.19 2.28
C ARG A 154 19.06 -3.51 0.80
N ASP A 155 20.09 -4.11 0.23
CA ASP A 155 19.99 -4.88 -1.01
C ASP A 155 19.62 -6.32 -0.60
N HIS A 156 18.31 -6.59 -0.57
CA HIS A 156 17.76 -7.82 -0.02
C HIS A 156 18.20 -9.07 -0.80
N PRO A 157 18.13 -9.11 -2.16
CA PRO A 157 18.57 -10.28 -2.93
C PRO A 157 20.04 -10.62 -2.72
N ASN A 158 20.92 -9.61 -2.69
CA ASN A 158 22.36 -9.83 -2.53
C ASN A 158 22.80 -9.93 -1.07
N ARG A 159 21.86 -9.84 -0.12
CA ARG A 159 22.10 -9.88 1.33
C ARG A 159 23.15 -8.86 1.79
N ARG A 160 23.19 -7.70 1.16
CA ARG A 160 24.19 -6.65 1.42
C ARG A 160 23.54 -5.35 1.88
N TRP A 161 24.37 -4.51 2.48
CA TRP A 161 24.02 -3.14 2.84
C TRP A 161 24.74 -2.21 1.88
N THR A 162 24.00 -1.26 1.30
CA THR A 162 24.53 -0.33 0.30
C THR A 162 24.36 1.11 0.76
N THR A 163 24.96 2.01 -0.01
CA THR A 163 24.72 3.44 0.08
C THR A 163 23.77 3.83 -1.04
N ALA A 164 22.68 4.51 -0.70
CA ALA A 164 21.70 4.98 -1.66
C ALA A 164 21.59 6.51 -1.59
N LYS A 165 21.56 7.17 -2.76
CA LYS A 165 21.28 8.60 -2.91
C LYS A 165 20.18 8.75 -3.95
N PHE A 166 19.06 9.32 -3.55
CA PHE A 166 17.86 9.32 -4.40
C PHE A 166 16.84 10.36 -3.94
N HIS A 167 15.89 10.66 -4.80
CA HIS A 167 14.65 11.37 -4.49
C HIS A 167 13.52 10.33 -4.34
N PHE A 168 12.41 10.61 -3.67
CA PHE A 168 11.32 9.63 -3.67
C PHE A 168 10.69 9.50 -5.07
N ILE A 169 10.46 10.65 -5.71
CA ILE A 169 9.96 10.78 -7.09
C ILE A 169 11.10 11.29 -7.97
N GLU A 170 11.49 10.53 -8.98
CA GLU A 170 12.48 10.94 -9.99
C GLU A 170 11.86 11.76 -11.13
N LEU A 171 10.63 11.44 -11.53
CA LEU A 171 9.89 12.15 -12.58
C LEU A 171 8.51 12.50 -12.06
N LEU A 172 8.11 13.75 -12.22
CA LEU A 172 6.77 14.24 -11.92
C LEU A 172 6.27 15.06 -13.13
N GLU A 173 5.31 14.51 -13.86
CA GLU A 173 4.60 15.19 -14.94
C GLU A 173 3.10 15.17 -14.64
N TYR A 174 2.39 16.23 -15.00
CA TYR A 174 0.94 16.28 -14.86
C TYR A 174 0.29 17.13 -15.94
N THR A 175 -0.94 16.78 -16.31
CA THR A 175 -1.76 17.60 -17.20
C THR A 175 -2.41 18.75 -16.43
N HIS A 176 -2.70 19.86 -17.09
CA HIS A 176 -3.46 20.98 -16.50
C HIS A 176 -4.20 21.75 -17.58
N GLN A 177 -5.28 22.43 -17.20
CA GLN A 177 -5.97 23.37 -18.09
C GLN A 177 -5.33 24.76 -18.05
N GLY A 178 -5.20 25.36 -19.22
CA GLY A 178 -4.70 26.72 -19.41
C GLY A 178 -3.25 26.93 -18.92
N GLU A 179 -2.91 28.18 -18.62
CA GLU A 179 -1.55 28.59 -18.23
C GLU A 179 -1.29 28.50 -16.70
N SER A 180 -2.17 27.82 -15.95
CA SER A 180 -2.10 27.80 -14.48
C SER A 180 -0.84 27.08 -13.94
N GLY A 181 -0.28 26.15 -14.71
CA GLY A 181 0.84 25.29 -14.29
C GLY A 181 0.51 24.39 -13.11
N ARG A 182 -0.77 24.27 -12.72
CA ARG A 182 -1.24 23.50 -11.56
C ARG A 182 -2.23 22.44 -12.01
N PHE A 183 -2.09 21.23 -11.50
CA PHE A 183 -3.10 20.20 -11.73
C PHE A 183 -4.42 20.52 -11.03
N ASP A 184 -5.52 20.04 -11.62
CA ASP A 184 -6.86 20.12 -11.07
C ASP A 184 -7.40 18.71 -10.74
N GLU A 185 -8.70 18.60 -10.47
CA GLU A 185 -9.33 17.31 -10.16
C GLU A 185 -9.31 16.32 -11.32
N ARG A 186 -9.26 16.84 -12.55
CA ARG A 186 -9.32 16.07 -13.77
C ARG A 186 -7.95 15.63 -14.28
N SER A 187 -6.90 16.33 -13.87
CA SER A 187 -5.53 16.07 -14.30
C SER A 187 -5.07 14.63 -14.11
N MET A 188 -4.26 14.17 -15.06
CA MET A 188 -3.51 12.92 -15.00
C MET A 188 -2.08 13.19 -14.52
N LEU A 189 -1.59 12.35 -13.61
CA LEU A 189 -0.22 12.34 -13.11
C LEU A 189 0.57 11.23 -13.82
N ARG A 190 1.81 11.51 -14.20
CA ARG A 190 2.83 10.50 -14.53
C ARG A 190 3.99 10.67 -13.56
N ILE A 191 4.26 9.61 -12.81
CA ILE A 191 5.23 9.59 -11.73
C ILE A 191 6.22 8.46 -12.00
N ARG A 192 7.52 8.72 -11.82
CA ARG A 192 8.54 7.66 -11.74
C ARG A 192 9.15 7.62 -10.36
N LEU A 193 9.07 6.47 -9.68
CA LEU A 193 9.79 6.24 -8.43
C LEU A 193 11.30 6.13 -8.69
N ALA A 194 12.10 6.46 -7.68
CA ALA A 194 13.54 6.31 -7.84
C ALA A 194 14.01 4.86 -7.93
N GLU A 195 15.08 4.66 -8.70
CA GLU A 195 15.64 3.34 -8.98
C GLU A 195 15.94 2.51 -7.71
N PRO A 196 16.57 3.05 -6.63
CA PRO A 196 16.81 2.26 -5.43
C PRO A 196 15.52 1.76 -4.77
N LEU A 197 14.46 2.56 -4.80
CA LEU A 197 13.16 2.22 -4.23
C LEU A 197 12.46 1.16 -5.09
N VAL A 198 12.48 1.33 -6.42
CA VAL A 198 11.98 0.33 -7.38
C VAL A 198 12.66 -1.02 -7.18
N ALA A 199 13.99 -1.03 -7.08
CA ALA A 199 14.77 -2.25 -6.83
C ALA A 199 14.39 -2.91 -5.50
N SER A 200 14.21 -2.13 -4.43
CA SER A 200 13.80 -2.62 -3.12
C SER A 200 12.40 -3.28 -3.17
N LEU A 201 11.42 -2.59 -3.74
CA LEU A 201 10.05 -3.08 -3.90
C LEU A 201 9.99 -4.37 -4.74
N ARG A 202 10.65 -4.36 -5.91
CA ARG A 202 10.69 -5.51 -6.83
C ARG A 202 11.45 -6.71 -6.27
N SER A 203 12.39 -6.48 -5.35
CA SER A 203 13.08 -7.56 -4.65
C SER A 203 12.23 -8.29 -3.60
N GLY A 204 11.02 -7.79 -3.33
CA GLY A 204 10.16 -8.31 -2.27
C GLY A 204 10.60 -7.88 -0.87
N TYR A 205 11.46 -6.86 -0.74
CA TYR A 205 11.83 -6.28 0.55
C TYR A 205 10.72 -5.36 1.08
N THR A 206 9.55 -5.96 1.26
CA THR A 206 8.29 -5.29 1.55
C THR A 206 7.66 -5.89 2.78
N LYS A 207 6.75 -5.14 3.41
CA LYS A 207 5.89 -5.64 4.46
C LYS A 207 4.44 -5.31 4.17
N PRO A 208 3.49 -6.08 4.69
CA PRO A 208 2.10 -5.66 4.74
C PRO A 208 1.96 -4.37 5.54
N LEU A 209 1.03 -3.52 5.12
CA LEU A 209 0.64 -2.30 5.82
C LEU A 209 -0.88 -2.24 5.89
N ASN A 210 -1.41 -2.14 7.10
CA ASN A 210 -2.83 -1.92 7.30
C ASN A 210 -3.13 -0.43 7.05
N LEU A 211 -3.41 -0.10 5.78
CA LEU A 211 -3.67 1.27 5.35
C LEU A 211 -4.92 1.84 6.01
N ASP A 212 -5.99 1.05 6.15
CA ASP A 212 -7.21 1.51 6.81
C ASP A 212 -6.96 1.86 8.27
N PHE A 213 -6.20 1.02 8.99
CA PHE A 213 -5.78 1.33 10.34
C PHE A 213 -4.94 2.60 10.38
N MET A 214 -3.91 2.72 9.53
CA MET A 214 -3.07 3.91 9.46
C MET A 214 -3.91 5.17 9.24
N GLN A 215 -4.76 5.15 8.22
CA GLN A 215 -5.58 6.29 7.81
C GLN A 215 -6.66 6.65 8.84
N SER A 216 -7.05 5.70 9.69
CA SER A 216 -7.96 5.94 10.80
C SER A 216 -7.32 6.69 11.98
N LEU A 217 -6.00 6.85 12.00
CA LEU A 217 -5.28 7.56 13.07
C LEU A 217 -5.40 9.07 12.88
N SER A 218 -5.67 9.75 13.99
CA SER A 218 -6.13 11.14 14.03
C SER A 218 -5.12 12.15 13.47
N ARG A 219 -3.83 11.97 13.77
CA ARG A 219 -2.77 12.94 13.44
C ARG A 219 -1.71 12.35 12.51
N PRO A 220 -1.14 13.14 11.57
CA PRO A 220 -0.04 12.69 10.71
C PRO A 220 1.15 12.13 11.50
N ARG A 221 1.54 12.77 12.61
CA ARG A 221 2.57 12.23 13.52
C ARG A 221 2.25 10.82 14.00
N THR A 222 1.02 10.54 14.43
CA THR A 222 0.63 9.20 14.89
C THR A 222 0.77 8.18 13.76
N ARG A 223 0.37 8.54 12.53
CA ARG A 223 0.49 7.67 11.34
C ARG A 223 1.95 7.31 11.02
N ILE A 224 2.83 8.30 11.08
CA ILE A 224 4.27 8.11 10.84
C ILE A 224 4.88 7.21 11.93
N ILE A 225 4.59 7.49 13.20
CA ILE A 225 5.08 6.68 14.32
C ILE A 225 4.54 5.24 14.24
N PHE A 226 3.26 5.07 13.89
CA PHE A 226 2.69 3.76 13.61
C PHE A 226 3.47 3.03 12.50
N ARG A 227 3.64 3.66 11.34
CA ARG A 227 4.32 3.06 10.18
C ARG A 227 5.77 2.68 10.53
N LEU A 228 6.47 3.52 11.29
CA LEU A 228 7.82 3.27 11.76
C LEU A 228 7.86 2.09 12.75
N LEU A 229 7.03 2.10 13.79
CA LEU A 229 6.92 0.99 14.74
C LEU A 229 6.58 -0.32 14.02
N ASP A 230 5.66 -0.26 13.08
CA ASP A 230 5.27 -1.41 12.26
C ASP A 230 6.42 -1.94 11.41
N ALA A 231 7.25 -1.06 10.86
CA ALA A 231 8.47 -1.46 10.16
C ALA A 231 9.54 -2.02 11.11
N MET A 232 9.62 -1.53 12.36
CA MET A 232 10.54 -2.04 13.37
C MET A 232 10.24 -3.48 13.79
N ARG A 233 8.99 -3.94 13.64
CA ARG A 233 8.60 -5.33 13.93
C ARG A 233 9.33 -6.37 13.08
N TYR A 234 9.78 -6.00 11.89
CA TYR A 234 10.38 -6.93 10.94
C TYR A 234 11.89 -6.98 11.14
N ASN A 235 12.49 -8.17 11.17
CA ASN A 235 13.94 -8.28 11.16
C ASN A 235 14.48 -7.76 9.80
N PRO A 236 15.45 -6.83 9.80
CA PRO A 236 15.99 -6.23 8.58
C PRO A 236 16.72 -7.21 7.65
N GLU A 237 17.20 -8.32 8.16
CA GLU A 237 17.91 -9.33 7.36
C GLU A 237 17.01 -10.50 6.95
N ASP A 238 16.04 -10.83 7.81
CA ASP A 238 15.01 -11.84 7.58
C ASP A 238 13.60 -11.28 7.87
N PRO A 239 12.95 -10.61 6.91
CA PRO A 239 11.63 -10.00 7.12
C PRO A 239 10.51 -10.96 7.53
N ASP A 240 10.70 -12.28 7.46
CA ASP A 240 9.71 -13.22 7.98
C ASP A 240 9.73 -13.32 9.51
N GLU A 241 10.80 -12.87 10.14
CA GLU A 241 10.94 -12.84 11.59
C GLU A 241 10.37 -11.55 12.15
N LEU A 242 9.26 -11.71 12.87
CA LEU A 242 8.60 -10.64 13.58
C LEU A 242 9.00 -10.63 15.06
N ILE A 243 9.14 -9.44 15.63
CA ILE A 243 9.26 -9.23 17.07
C ILE A 243 7.91 -8.77 17.64
N ASP A 244 7.57 -9.30 18.81
CA ASP A 244 6.39 -8.90 19.60
C ASP A 244 6.70 -7.75 20.57
N GLU A 245 7.98 -7.45 20.75
CA GLU A 245 8.46 -6.38 21.61
C GLU A 245 9.62 -5.64 20.93
N TYR A 246 9.61 -4.31 21.03
CA TYR A 246 10.70 -3.46 20.54
C TYR A 246 11.20 -2.53 21.63
N GLU A 247 12.50 -2.56 21.90
CA GLU A 247 13.16 -1.64 22.81
C GLU A 247 14.11 -0.68 22.10
N VAL A 248 14.09 0.59 22.51
CA VAL A 248 14.94 1.64 21.93
C VAL A 248 15.27 2.73 22.95
N GLY A 249 16.43 3.37 22.82
CA GLY A 249 16.76 4.54 23.63
C GLY A 249 15.83 5.72 23.32
N LEU A 250 15.42 6.49 24.33
CA LEU A 250 14.51 7.63 24.13
C LEU A 250 15.09 8.68 23.17
N ILE A 251 16.38 8.99 23.30
CA ILE A 251 17.07 9.94 22.42
C ILE A 251 17.22 9.36 21.01
N GLU A 252 17.60 8.09 20.90
CA GLU A 252 17.72 7.40 19.62
C GLU A 252 16.37 7.37 18.88
N TRP A 253 15.28 7.10 19.60
CA TRP A 253 13.95 7.10 19.03
C TRP A 253 13.50 8.49 18.56
N ALA A 254 13.84 9.54 19.31
CA ALA A 254 13.60 10.92 18.88
C ALA A 254 14.35 11.25 17.59
N ASP A 255 15.61 10.81 17.47
CA ASP A 255 16.39 10.95 16.24
C ASP A 255 15.78 10.14 15.09
N GLN A 256 15.33 8.90 15.32
CA GLN A 256 14.64 8.11 14.29
C GLN A 256 13.32 8.78 13.85
N CYS A 257 12.57 9.35 14.78
CA CYS A 257 11.36 10.14 14.51
C CYS A 257 11.63 11.54 13.92
N LYS A 258 12.89 11.98 13.87
CA LYS A 258 13.31 13.32 13.43
C LYS A 258 12.67 14.45 14.23
N LEU A 259 12.52 14.24 15.55
CA LEU A 259 11.98 15.25 16.45
C LEU A 259 13.02 16.37 16.67
N PRO A 260 12.61 17.65 16.66
CA PRO A 260 13.55 18.76 16.74
C PRO A 260 14.16 18.97 18.13
N ASN A 261 13.51 18.47 19.18
CA ASN A 261 13.95 18.67 20.56
C ASN A 261 14.63 17.42 21.12
N THR A 262 15.82 17.60 21.69
CA THR A 262 16.63 16.51 22.27
C THR A 262 16.49 16.39 23.80
N ARG A 263 15.65 17.22 24.44
CA ARG A 263 15.38 17.11 25.87
C ARG A 263 14.39 15.97 26.15
N PRO A 264 14.70 15.04 27.08
CA PRO A 264 13.84 13.90 27.40
C PRO A 264 12.37 14.28 27.65
N ASP A 265 12.10 15.29 28.46
CA ASP A 265 10.71 15.69 28.80
C ASP A 265 9.94 16.25 27.60
N ALA A 266 10.64 16.86 26.65
CA ALA A 266 10.03 17.34 25.41
C ALA A 266 9.74 16.18 24.45
N ILE A 267 10.65 15.20 24.37
CA ILE A 267 10.46 13.97 23.59
C ILE A 267 9.25 13.20 24.12
N ARG A 268 9.16 12.97 25.44
CA ARG A 268 8.03 12.25 26.03
C ARG A 268 6.69 12.90 25.71
N ARG A 269 6.57 14.22 25.89
CA ARG A 269 5.36 14.97 25.50
C ARG A 269 5.05 14.88 24.00
N ALA A 270 6.06 14.81 23.15
CA ALA A 270 5.87 14.69 21.71
C ALA A 270 5.35 13.30 21.29
N LEU A 271 5.62 12.27 22.08
CA LEU A 271 5.26 10.87 21.83
C LEU A 271 3.97 10.43 22.57
N GLU A 272 3.59 11.12 23.63
CA GLU A 272 2.44 10.82 24.50
C GLU A 272 1.14 10.62 23.71
N GLY A 273 0.72 11.62 22.93
CA GLY A 273 -0.49 11.53 22.12
C GLY A 273 -0.50 10.33 21.15
N PRO A 274 0.55 10.13 20.34
CA PRO A 274 0.70 8.93 19.52
C PRO A 274 0.62 7.61 20.31
N HIS A 275 1.27 7.53 21.48
CA HIS A 275 1.24 6.31 22.32
C HIS A 275 -0.15 6.01 22.85
N GLU A 276 -0.83 7.01 23.42
CA GLU A 276 -2.20 6.89 23.92
C GLU A 276 -3.18 6.44 22.82
N GLU A 277 -3.05 7.00 21.63
CA GLU A 277 -3.88 6.61 20.49
C GLU A 277 -3.61 5.16 20.06
N LEU A 278 -2.35 4.76 19.92
CA LEU A 278 -2.00 3.40 19.49
C LEU A 278 -2.35 2.32 20.53
N LEU A 279 -2.28 2.65 21.82
CA LEU A 279 -2.79 1.79 22.90
C LEU A 279 -4.31 1.65 22.82
N ARG A 280 -5.03 2.78 22.76
CA ARG A 280 -6.50 2.81 22.71
C ARG A 280 -7.07 2.13 21.46
N ARG A 281 -6.38 2.22 20.33
CA ARG A 281 -6.77 1.58 19.06
C ARG A 281 -6.31 0.10 18.98
N GLY A 282 -5.63 -0.40 20.02
CA GLY A 282 -5.28 -1.81 20.18
C GLY A 282 -4.05 -2.27 19.39
N TYR A 283 -3.30 -1.35 18.77
CA TYR A 283 -2.06 -1.72 18.06
C TYR A 283 -0.93 -2.05 19.03
N LEU A 284 -0.76 -1.22 20.06
CA LEU A 284 0.14 -1.48 21.17
C LEU A 284 -0.66 -2.06 22.33
N GLN A 285 -0.10 -3.07 22.99
CA GLN A 285 -0.60 -3.59 24.25
C GLN A 285 -0.04 -2.79 25.44
N GLU A 286 1.25 -2.40 25.36
CA GLU A 286 1.94 -1.70 26.43
C GLU A 286 3.00 -0.74 25.86
N VAL A 287 3.19 0.39 26.54
CA VAL A 287 4.34 1.27 26.36
C VAL A 287 5.00 1.50 27.71
N GLY A 288 6.21 0.97 27.88
CA GLY A 288 7.02 1.12 29.07
C GLY A 288 8.11 2.18 28.90
N LEU A 289 8.42 2.89 29.98
CA LEU A 289 9.55 3.79 30.07
C LEU A 289 10.40 3.44 31.29
N SER A 290 11.70 3.23 31.08
CA SER A 290 12.66 2.93 32.14
C SER A 290 13.89 3.84 32.06
N GLY A 291 14.71 3.83 33.11
CA GLY A 291 15.93 4.64 33.18
C GLY A 291 15.68 6.11 33.55
N ARG A 292 16.72 6.95 33.45
CA ARG A 292 16.70 8.37 33.85
C ARG A 292 17.47 9.26 32.87
N GLY A 293 17.03 10.51 32.75
CA GLY A 293 17.70 11.52 31.93
C GLY A 293 17.83 11.10 30.46
N ARG A 294 19.04 11.19 29.91
CA ARG A 294 19.31 10.81 28.50
C ARG A 294 19.42 9.30 28.28
N GLN A 295 19.53 8.51 29.35
CA GLN A 295 19.63 7.05 29.31
C GLN A 295 18.27 6.36 29.47
N GLN A 296 17.18 7.11 29.26
CA GLN A 296 15.84 6.53 29.26
C GLN A 296 15.67 5.58 28.07
N ARG A 297 14.92 4.50 28.28
CA ARG A 297 14.57 3.51 27.26
C ARG A 297 13.07 3.37 27.15
N LEU A 298 12.59 3.21 25.92
CA LEU A 298 11.21 2.90 25.58
C LEU A 298 11.11 1.40 25.30
N ARG A 299 10.04 0.78 25.79
CA ARG A 299 9.66 -0.60 25.50
C ARG A 299 8.27 -0.60 24.91
N TYR A 300 8.11 -1.11 23.70
CA TYR A 300 6.83 -1.26 23.01
C TYR A 300 6.46 -2.72 22.97
N VAL A 301 5.27 -3.08 23.48
CA VAL A 301 4.70 -4.42 23.33
C VAL A 301 3.58 -4.36 22.30
N PHE A 302 3.70 -5.12 21.23
CA PHE A 302 2.72 -5.13 20.14
C PHE A 302 1.55 -6.06 20.48
N SER A 303 0.34 -5.69 20.04
CA SER A 303 -0.81 -6.57 20.18
C SER A 303 -0.72 -7.76 19.20
N PRO A 304 -0.83 -9.02 19.65
CA PRO A 304 -0.82 -10.19 18.77
C PRO A 304 -1.92 -10.16 17.70
N GLU A 305 -3.04 -9.50 18.00
CA GLU A 305 -4.19 -9.34 17.11
C GLU A 305 -3.88 -8.45 15.89
N PHE A 306 -2.87 -7.59 16.01
CA PHE A 306 -2.39 -6.69 14.95
C PHE A 306 -1.25 -7.26 14.12
N THR A 307 -0.98 -8.57 14.20
CA THR A 307 -0.01 -9.24 13.32
C THR A 307 -0.54 -9.26 11.87
N PRO A 308 0.06 -8.48 10.95
CA PRO A 308 -0.40 -8.41 9.58
C PRO A 308 -0.11 -9.74 8.88
N VAL A 309 -1.10 -10.28 8.16
CA VAL A 309 -0.87 -11.42 7.27
C VAL A 309 -0.63 -10.88 5.87
N SER A 310 0.41 -11.37 5.18
CA SER A 310 0.75 -10.90 3.84
C SER A 310 -0.44 -10.99 2.88
N PRO A 311 -0.89 -9.87 2.27
CA PRO A 311 -1.99 -9.88 1.31
C PRO A 311 -1.69 -10.76 0.09
N ALA A 312 -0.42 -10.85 -0.32
CA ALA A 312 0.03 -11.71 -1.42
C ALA A 312 -0.08 -13.19 -1.02
N LEU A 313 0.29 -13.51 0.22
CA LEU A 313 0.07 -14.84 0.79
C LEU A 313 -1.44 -15.15 0.89
N LEU A 314 -2.25 -14.22 1.39
CA LEU A 314 -3.71 -14.38 1.46
C LEU A 314 -4.31 -14.58 0.07
N HIS A 315 -3.87 -13.79 -0.92
CA HIS A 315 -4.30 -13.90 -2.30
C HIS A 315 -3.93 -15.26 -2.89
N ARG A 316 -2.67 -15.72 -2.73
CA ARG A 316 -2.26 -17.04 -3.21
C ARG A 316 -3.01 -18.18 -2.55
N LEU A 317 -3.25 -18.11 -1.25
CA LEU A 317 -4.08 -19.08 -0.54
C LEU A 317 -5.54 -19.05 -1.06
N ARG A 318 -6.08 -17.86 -1.35
CA ARG A 318 -7.42 -17.68 -1.89
C ARG A 318 -7.57 -18.17 -3.32
N LEU A 319 -6.54 -18.04 -4.17
CA LEU A 319 -6.52 -18.62 -5.53
C LEU A 319 -6.78 -20.13 -5.51
N HIS A 320 -6.35 -20.80 -4.44
CA HIS A 320 -6.57 -22.23 -4.23
C HIS A 320 -7.84 -22.53 -3.40
N GLY A 321 -8.68 -21.53 -3.12
CA GLY A 321 -9.96 -21.67 -2.41
C GLY A 321 -9.86 -21.72 -0.89
N VAL A 322 -8.72 -21.36 -0.29
CA VAL A 322 -8.57 -21.35 1.18
C VAL A 322 -9.26 -20.11 1.77
N ALA A 323 -10.19 -20.32 2.69
CA ALA A 323 -10.94 -19.25 3.35
C ALA A 323 -10.06 -18.37 4.24
N ASP A 324 -10.34 -17.06 4.28
CA ASP A 324 -9.54 -16.04 4.98
C ASP A 324 -9.28 -16.36 6.47
N GLY A 325 -10.27 -16.92 7.18
CA GLY A 325 -10.10 -17.34 8.58
C GLY A 325 -9.03 -18.43 8.75
N VAL A 326 -9.01 -19.41 7.83
CA VAL A 326 -8.01 -20.48 7.80
C VAL A 326 -6.65 -19.93 7.37
N SER A 327 -6.60 -19.05 6.38
CA SER A 327 -5.37 -18.38 5.93
C SER A 327 -4.70 -17.59 7.05
N ARG A 328 -5.48 -16.87 7.87
CA ARG A 328 -4.97 -16.15 9.04
C ARG A 328 -4.49 -17.10 10.14
N GLN A 329 -5.18 -18.22 10.35
CA GLN A 329 -4.72 -19.26 11.28
C GLN A 329 -3.39 -19.87 10.85
N LEU A 330 -3.24 -20.18 9.55
CA LEU A 330 -1.99 -20.72 9.01
C LEU A 330 -0.84 -19.73 9.13
N ALA A 331 -1.08 -18.45 8.83
CA ALA A 331 -0.07 -17.39 8.97
C ALA A 331 0.37 -17.14 10.43
N ARG A 332 -0.46 -17.49 11.42
CA ARG A 332 -0.08 -17.49 12.85
C ARG A 332 0.78 -18.70 13.23
N GLN A 333 0.65 -19.81 12.51
CA GLN A 333 1.29 -21.08 12.84
C GLN A 333 2.61 -21.30 12.07
N TYR A 334 2.74 -20.72 10.88
CA TYR A 334 3.86 -20.94 9.98
C TYR A 334 4.40 -19.61 9.45
N ARG A 335 5.73 -19.54 9.27
CA ARG A 335 6.40 -18.39 8.63
C ARG A 335 5.90 -18.20 7.19
N THR A 336 5.88 -16.95 6.70
CA THR A 336 5.39 -16.62 5.35
C THR A 336 6.17 -17.34 4.25
N THR A 337 7.50 -17.40 4.30
CA THR A 337 8.32 -18.21 3.36
C THR A 337 7.97 -19.68 3.38
N VAL A 338 7.72 -20.27 4.56
CA VAL A 338 7.31 -21.67 4.67
C VAL A 338 5.96 -21.88 3.98
N LEU A 339 5.01 -20.96 4.15
CA LEU A 339 3.72 -21.05 3.48
C LEU A 339 3.87 -20.87 1.96
N LEU A 340 4.61 -19.87 1.49
CA LEU A 340 4.83 -19.64 0.07
C LEU A 340 5.53 -20.84 -0.60
N SER A 341 6.60 -21.37 -0.01
CA SER A 341 7.31 -22.55 -0.54
C SER A 341 6.42 -23.80 -0.59
N ARG A 342 5.50 -23.96 0.36
CA ARG A 342 4.50 -25.04 0.36
C ARG A 342 3.42 -24.83 -0.70
N ILE A 343 3.00 -23.59 -0.95
CA ILE A 343 2.11 -23.25 -2.06
C ILE A 343 2.81 -23.53 -3.39
N ASP A 344 4.09 -23.17 -3.54
CA ASP A 344 4.89 -23.46 -4.74
C ASP A 344 5.08 -24.97 -4.96
N LEU A 345 5.30 -25.73 -3.88
CA LEU A 345 5.34 -27.19 -3.95
C LEU A 345 3.99 -27.75 -4.42
N PHE A 346 2.88 -27.27 -3.84
CA PHE A 346 1.54 -27.68 -4.24
C PHE A 346 1.27 -27.42 -5.73
N GLU A 347 1.57 -26.21 -6.22
CA GLU A 347 1.40 -25.84 -7.62
C GLU A 347 2.28 -26.69 -8.56
N ARG A 348 3.52 -26.99 -8.17
CA ARG A 348 4.40 -27.91 -8.92
C ARG A 348 3.85 -29.34 -8.95
N LEU A 349 3.33 -29.85 -7.84
CA LEU A 349 2.76 -31.20 -7.78
C LEU A 349 1.46 -31.31 -8.59
N LEU A 350 0.64 -30.25 -8.63
CA LEU A 350 -0.52 -30.18 -9.53
C LEU A 350 -0.10 -30.14 -10.99
N LYS A 351 0.86 -29.27 -11.35
CA LYS A 351 1.32 -29.11 -12.73
C LYS A 351 2.01 -30.37 -13.28
N SER A 352 2.71 -31.10 -12.42
CA SER A 352 3.35 -32.38 -12.77
C SER A 352 2.39 -33.58 -12.73
N GLY A 353 1.14 -33.40 -12.31
CA GLY A 353 0.14 -34.47 -12.18
C GLY A 353 0.42 -35.46 -11.04
N LYS A 354 1.46 -35.25 -10.23
CA LYS A 354 1.81 -36.10 -9.07
C LYS A 354 0.80 -35.99 -7.93
N LEU A 355 0.04 -34.89 -7.86
CA LEU A 355 -1.03 -34.71 -6.89
C LEU A 355 -2.40 -34.82 -7.59
N THR A 356 -3.18 -35.83 -7.21
CA THR A 356 -4.58 -35.96 -7.65
C THR A 356 -5.51 -35.36 -6.61
N LEU A 357 -6.34 -34.40 -7.03
CA LEU A 357 -7.30 -33.74 -6.16
C LEU A 357 -8.48 -34.67 -5.85
N ARG A 358 -8.49 -35.26 -4.65
CA ARG A 358 -9.60 -36.13 -4.20
C ARG A 358 -10.81 -35.37 -3.66
N LYS A 359 -10.61 -34.12 -3.22
CA LYS A 359 -11.64 -33.21 -2.69
C LYS A 359 -11.46 -31.84 -3.37
N THR A 360 -11.42 -30.75 -2.60
CA THR A 360 -11.14 -29.40 -3.11
C THR A 360 -9.64 -29.08 -3.07
N ALA A 361 -9.20 -28.18 -3.96
CA ALA A 361 -7.83 -27.66 -3.96
C ALA A 361 -7.44 -27.07 -2.59
N ALA A 362 -8.38 -26.35 -1.95
CA ALA A 362 -8.19 -25.77 -0.63
C ALA A 362 -7.86 -26.82 0.44
N HIS A 363 -8.60 -27.92 0.46
CA HIS A 363 -8.36 -28.99 1.43
C HIS A 363 -7.02 -29.67 1.20
N ALA A 364 -6.68 -29.95 -0.06
CA ALA A 364 -5.40 -30.57 -0.42
C ALA A 364 -4.21 -29.66 -0.08
N LEU A 365 -4.30 -28.36 -0.37
CA LEU A 365 -3.27 -27.39 -0.03
C LEU A 365 -3.10 -27.25 1.49
N VAL A 366 -4.19 -27.12 2.26
CA VAL A 366 -4.12 -27.05 3.73
C VAL A 366 -3.54 -28.34 4.31
N HIS A 367 -3.87 -29.49 3.75
CA HIS A 367 -3.31 -30.78 4.17
C HIS A 367 -1.81 -30.87 3.88
N LEU A 368 -1.36 -30.50 2.68
CA LEU A 368 0.05 -30.42 2.34
C LEU A 368 0.80 -29.44 3.26
N ILE A 369 0.19 -28.29 3.57
CA ILE A 369 0.79 -27.32 4.48
C ILE A 369 1.01 -27.94 5.86
N LYS A 370 0.08 -28.76 6.38
CA LYS A 370 0.20 -29.38 7.70
C LYS A 370 1.09 -30.63 7.71
N HIS A 371 1.17 -31.34 6.59
CA HIS A 371 1.86 -32.63 6.48
C HIS A 371 2.77 -32.66 5.25
N PRO A 372 3.78 -31.77 5.15
CA PRO A 372 4.60 -31.64 3.94
C PRO A 372 5.45 -32.89 3.67
N ASP A 373 5.78 -33.64 4.72
CA ASP A 373 6.51 -34.91 4.70
C ASP A 373 5.81 -36.02 3.90
N GLN A 374 4.48 -35.94 3.77
CA GLN A 374 3.69 -36.89 2.98
C GLN A 374 3.72 -36.58 1.47
N TYR A 375 4.33 -35.46 1.08
CA TYR A 375 4.38 -34.96 -0.29
C TYR A 375 5.82 -34.76 -0.79
N VAL A 376 6.79 -35.43 -0.16
CA VAL A 376 8.20 -35.38 -0.54
C VAL A 376 8.38 -35.99 -1.92
N GLU A 377 9.11 -35.29 -2.79
CA GLU A 377 9.54 -35.85 -4.07
C GLU A 377 10.50 -37.01 -3.79
N ASP A 378 10.18 -38.21 -4.25
CA ASP A 378 11.20 -39.25 -4.43
C ASP A 378 12.28 -38.68 -5.36
N ASP A 379 13.53 -38.62 -4.87
CA ASP A 379 14.74 -38.24 -5.63
C ASP A 379 14.95 -39.19 -6.83
N PRO A 380 15.71 -38.79 -7.87
CA PRO A 380 15.34 -39.01 -9.26
C PRO A 380 15.57 -40.46 -9.71
N ALA A 381 14.55 -41.08 -10.30
CA ALA A 381 14.78 -42.25 -11.14
C ALA A 381 15.62 -41.84 -12.37
N PRO A 382 16.61 -42.67 -12.78
CA PRO A 382 17.64 -42.29 -13.75
C PRO A 382 17.03 -41.96 -15.11
N SER A 383 17.59 -40.93 -15.72
CA SER A 383 17.36 -40.43 -17.07
C SER A 383 16.97 -41.53 -18.07
N ARG A 384 15.66 -41.75 -18.22
CA ARG A 384 15.12 -42.44 -19.38
C ARG A 384 15.01 -41.42 -20.51
N ARG A 385 15.94 -41.59 -21.45
CA ARG A 385 16.00 -40.94 -22.77
C ARG A 385 14.62 -40.53 -23.26
N ALA A 386 14.50 -39.25 -23.61
CA ALA A 386 13.36 -38.68 -24.29
C ALA A 386 12.98 -39.53 -25.52
N PRO A 387 11.72 -39.97 -25.63
CA PRO A 387 11.10 -40.23 -26.91
C PRO A 387 10.50 -38.94 -27.44
N ALA A 388 10.71 -38.72 -28.74
CA ALA A 388 10.26 -37.57 -29.50
C ALA A 388 8.76 -37.25 -29.31
N LEU A 389 8.45 -35.95 -29.38
CA LEU A 389 7.08 -35.43 -29.46
C LEU A 389 6.27 -36.11 -30.57
N PRO A 390 5.00 -36.42 -30.28
CA PRO A 390 3.95 -36.31 -31.28
C PRO A 390 2.91 -35.26 -30.87
N ALA A 391 2.67 -34.37 -31.84
CA ALA A 391 1.43 -33.68 -32.20
C ALA A 391 0.41 -33.32 -31.10
N GLN A 392 0.13 -32.01 -31.06
CA GLN A 392 -1.03 -31.33 -30.49
C GLN A 392 -2.30 -32.20 -30.48
N THR A 393 -2.81 -32.49 -29.28
CA THR A 393 -4.22 -32.86 -29.09
C THR A 393 -4.85 -31.77 -28.24
N GLN A 394 -5.91 -31.17 -28.79
CA GLN A 394 -6.67 -30.05 -28.23
C GLN A 394 -7.14 -30.39 -26.81
N LEU A 395 -6.72 -29.58 -25.84
CA LEU A 395 -7.30 -29.55 -24.50
C LEU A 395 -8.65 -28.81 -24.59
N ALA A 396 -9.72 -29.52 -24.24
CA ALA A 396 -11.02 -28.93 -24.00
C ALA A 396 -10.95 -27.89 -22.88
N PRO A 397 -11.75 -26.82 -22.90
CA PRO A 397 -11.67 -25.75 -21.92
C PRO A 397 -12.10 -26.26 -20.54
N ALA A 398 -11.23 -26.11 -19.55
CA ALA A 398 -11.64 -26.14 -18.15
C ALA A 398 -12.53 -24.92 -17.88
N GLU A 399 -13.69 -25.12 -17.25
CA GLU A 399 -14.57 -24.03 -16.87
C GLU A 399 -13.86 -23.07 -15.91
N PRO A 400 -13.77 -21.77 -16.24
CA PRO A 400 -13.08 -20.80 -15.40
C PRO A 400 -13.94 -20.49 -14.17
N SER A 401 -13.32 -20.58 -12.99
CA SER A 401 -13.80 -19.89 -11.80
C SER A 401 -14.06 -18.43 -12.16
N ALA A 402 -15.33 -18.01 -12.08
CA ALA A 402 -15.79 -16.72 -12.56
C ALA A 402 -15.03 -15.58 -11.86
N THR A 403 -14.02 -15.05 -12.54
CA THR A 403 -13.56 -13.69 -12.29
C THR A 403 -14.72 -12.80 -12.68
N PRO A 404 -15.15 -11.84 -11.84
CA PRO A 404 -16.32 -11.05 -12.18
C PRO A 404 -16.12 -10.38 -13.53
N GLY A 405 -17.12 -10.49 -14.41
CA GLY A 405 -17.07 -9.95 -15.75
C GLY A 405 -16.85 -8.43 -15.72
N LEU A 406 -16.33 -7.86 -16.81
CA LEU A 406 -16.19 -6.39 -16.91
C LEU A 406 -17.48 -5.62 -16.54
N PRO A 407 -18.69 -6.07 -16.95
CA PRO A 407 -19.94 -5.42 -16.54
C PRO A 407 -20.13 -5.40 -15.02
N GLU A 408 -19.80 -6.51 -14.34
CA GLU A 408 -19.92 -6.65 -12.88
C GLU A 408 -18.91 -5.76 -12.15
N GLN A 409 -17.70 -5.58 -12.71
CA GLN A 409 -16.68 -4.69 -12.14
C GLN A 409 -17.03 -3.20 -12.26
N LEU A 410 -17.84 -2.83 -13.27
CA LEU A 410 -18.31 -1.46 -13.47
C LEU A 410 -19.65 -1.19 -12.78
N GLN A 411 -20.36 -2.23 -12.34
CA GLN A 411 -21.67 -2.12 -11.72
C GLN A 411 -21.57 -1.38 -10.38
N GLY A 412 -22.43 -0.38 -10.17
CA GLY A 412 -22.49 0.42 -8.94
C GLY A 412 -21.42 1.50 -8.81
N LEU A 413 -20.49 1.62 -9.77
CA LEU A 413 -19.55 2.75 -9.85
C LEU A 413 -20.24 3.99 -10.44
N GLY A 414 -20.00 5.16 -9.85
CA GLY A 414 -20.40 6.44 -10.46
C GLY A 414 -19.58 6.75 -11.73
N ASP A 415 -20.06 7.69 -12.55
CA ASP A 415 -19.46 7.99 -13.86
C ASP A 415 -17.96 8.34 -13.78
N GLU A 416 -17.57 9.11 -12.76
CA GLU A 416 -16.16 9.44 -12.52
C GLU A 416 -15.30 8.21 -12.19
N GLN A 417 -15.84 7.28 -11.41
CA GLN A 417 -15.16 6.05 -11.05
C GLN A 417 -15.06 5.11 -12.25
N ARG A 418 -16.11 5.03 -13.09
CA ARG A 418 -16.10 4.26 -14.34
C ARG A 418 -15.06 4.80 -15.33
N ALA A 419 -15.00 6.12 -15.52
CA ALA A 419 -14.02 6.76 -16.39
C ALA A 419 -12.58 6.51 -15.90
N THR A 420 -12.33 6.72 -14.60
CA THR A 420 -11.01 6.47 -13.99
C THR A 420 -10.60 5.01 -14.11
N PHE A 421 -11.53 4.07 -13.85
CA PHE A 421 -11.30 2.64 -14.00
C PHE A 421 -10.93 2.28 -15.43
N ALA A 422 -11.66 2.80 -16.43
CA ALA A 422 -11.40 2.52 -17.83
C ALA A 422 -10.02 3.05 -18.28
N VAL A 423 -9.69 4.29 -17.94
CA VAL A 423 -8.37 4.88 -18.25
C VAL A 423 -7.24 4.08 -17.61
N LYS A 424 -7.40 3.68 -16.34
CA LYS A 424 -6.43 2.85 -15.64
C LYS A 424 -6.21 1.50 -16.33
N ARG A 425 -7.29 0.84 -16.77
CA ARG A 425 -7.21 -0.42 -17.50
C ARG A 425 -6.56 -0.25 -18.87
N VAL A 426 -6.91 0.78 -19.63
CA VAL A 426 -6.28 1.09 -20.92
C VAL A 426 -4.78 1.34 -20.75
N SER A 427 -4.38 2.16 -19.77
CA SER A 427 -2.98 2.45 -19.46
C SER A 427 -2.18 1.18 -19.13
N LEU A 428 -2.78 0.27 -18.34
CA LEU A 428 -2.17 -1.02 -17.96
C LEU A 428 -2.04 -1.97 -19.17
N LEU A 429 -3.12 -2.14 -19.93
CA LEU A 429 -3.20 -3.06 -21.06
C LEU A 429 -2.29 -2.65 -22.22
N TYR A 430 -2.15 -1.35 -22.44
CA TYR A 430 -1.38 -0.75 -23.52
C TYR A 430 -0.24 0.10 -22.97
N HIS A 431 0.53 -0.49 -22.06
CA HIS A 431 1.62 0.18 -21.36
C HIS A 431 2.50 1.00 -22.32
N ARG A 432 2.71 2.28 -21.97
CA ARG A 432 3.52 3.28 -22.71
C ARG A 432 3.01 3.62 -24.12
N LYS A 433 1.82 3.16 -24.52
CA LYS A 433 1.23 3.53 -25.81
C LYS A 433 0.52 4.86 -25.78
N PHE A 434 0.12 5.35 -24.60
CA PHE A 434 -0.59 6.61 -24.43
C PHE A 434 0.19 7.58 -23.55
N THR A 435 0.18 8.86 -23.94
CA THR A 435 0.73 9.97 -23.15
C THR A 435 -0.24 10.38 -22.03
N PRO A 436 0.21 11.09 -20.98
CA PRO A 436 -0.69 11.61 -19.95
C PRO A 436 -1.81 12.50 -20.52
N LEU A 437 -1.50 13.31 -21.54
CA LEU A 437 -2.48 14.14 -22.23
C LEU A 437 -3.54 13.30 -22.96
N GLU A 438 -3.13 12.28 -23.71
CA GLU A 438 -4.09 11.38 -24.39
C GLU A 438 -5.00 10.66 -23.39
N LEU A 439 -4.47 10.24 -22.23
CA LEU A 439 -5.26 9.59 -21.17
C LEU A 439 -6.20 10.57 -20.46
N ASP A 440 -5.81 11.83 -20.30
CA ASP A 440 -6.65 12.89 -19.76
C ASP A 440 -7.82 13.21 -20.71
N THR A 441 -7.53 13.37 -22.01
CA THR A 441 -8.56 13.52 -23.05
C THR A 441 -9.52 12.33 -23.05
N LEU A 442 -9.00 11.10 -22.97
CA LEU A 442 -9.83 9.90 -22.88
C LEU A 442 -10.75 9.93 -21.66
N ARG A 443 -10.21 10.28 -20.49
CA ARG A 443 -11.00 10.40 -19.26
C ARG A 443 -12.10 11.44 -19.40
N HIS A 444 -11.81 12.57 -20.03
CA HIS A 444 -12.78 13.63 -20.26
C HIS A 444 -13.94 13.17 -21.16
N ARG A 445 -13.64 12.52 -22.29
CA ARG A 445 -14.69 12.02 -23.20
C ARG A 445 -15.57 10.93 -22.57
N LEU A 446 -15.00 10.10 -21.69
CA LEU A 446 -15.76 9.15 -20.89
C LEU A 446 -16.68 9.84 -19.87
N LEU A 447 -16.20 10.93 -19.24
CA LEU A 447 -16.98 11.72 -18.28
C LEU A 447 -18.14 12.48 -18.92
N GLU A 448 -17.95 13.01 -20.13
CA GLU A 448 -18.99 13.74 -20.87
C GLU A 448 -19.96 12.78 -21.61
N GLY A 449 -19.75 11.45 -21.49
CA GLY A 449 -20.61 10.44 -22.11
C GLY A 449 -20.44 10.29 -23.63
N GLU A 450 -19.41 10.90 -24.21
CA GLU A 450 -19.07 10.77 -25.63
C GLU A 450 -18.50 9.38 -25.97
N MET A 451 -17.99 8.68 -24.96
CA MET A 451 -17.49 7.32 -25.07
C MET A 451 -18.07 6.49 -23.92
N ASP A 452 -18.45 5.24 -24.19
CA ASP A 452 -18.87 4.31 -23.14
C ASP A 452 -17.67 3.50 -22.61
N ALA A 453 -17.52 3.49 -21.28
CA ALA A 453 -16.41 2.84 -20.59
C ALA A 453 -16.41 1.30 -20.77
N LEU A 454 -17.58 0.67 -20.82
CA LEU A 454 -17.67 -0.79 -20.95
C LEU A 454 -17.29 -1.20 -22.38
N ALA A 455 -17.91 -0.56 -23.37
CA ALA A 455 -17.64 -0.82 -24.79
C ALA A 455 -16.16 -0.60 -25.13
N LEU A 456 -15.55 0.48 -24.62
CA LEU A 456 -14.12 0.75 -24.81
C LEU A 456 -13.25 -0.39 -24.28
N LEU A 457 -13.55 -0.89 -23.07
CA LEU A 457 -12.74 -1.93 -22.45
C LEU A 457 -12.95 -3.30 -23.08
N GLU A 458 -14.18 -3.66 -23.44
CA GLU A 458 -14.46 -4.89 -24.18
C GLU A 458 -13.69 -4.92 -25.50
N GLU A 459 -13.70 -3.79 -26.23
CA GLU A 459 -12.94 -3.63 -27.45
C GLU A 459 -11.42 -3.72 -27.20
N ALA A 460 -10.92 -3.05 -26.17
CA ALA A 460 -9.52 -3.10 -25.76
C ALA A 460 -9.04 -4.54 -25.47
N TYR A 461 -9.81 -5.32 -24.72
CA TYR A 461 -9.49 -6.72 -24.44
C TYR A 461 -9.59 -7.59 -25.69
N ARG A 462 -10.64 -7.40 -26.50
CA ARG A 462 -10.84 -8.13 -27.76
C ARG A 462 -9.64 -7.96 -28.69
N ARG A 463 -9.20 -6.72 -28.90
CA ARG A 463 -8.07 -6.37 -29.81
C ARG A 463 -6.74 -6.91 -29.30
N LEU A 464 -6.53 -6.97 -27.99
CA LEU A 464 -5.38 -7.66 -27.42
C LEU A 464 -5.42 -9.16 -27.66
N ALA A 465 -6.59 -9.80 -27.48
CA ALA A 465 -6.75 -11.23 -27.69
C ALA A 465 -6.48 -11.67 -29.14
N VAL A 466 -6.78 -10.82 -30.12
CA VAL A 466 -6.52 -11.07 -31.55
C VAL A 466 -5.19 -10.51 -32.05
N LEU A 467 -4.31 -10.05 -31.15
CA LEU A 467 -2.98 -9.47 -31.47
C LEU A 467 -3.03 -8.20 -32.36
N GLU A 468 -4.14 -7.48 -32.36
CA GLU A 468 -4.34 -6.23 -33.12
C GLU A 468 -4.16 -4.99 -32.22
N ALA A 469 -3.31 -5.09 -31.20
CA ALA A 469 -3.12 -4.06 -30.19
C ALA A 469 -2.69 -2.70 -30.80
N GLN A 470 -1.85 -2.70 -31.83
CA GLN A 470 -1.39 -1.46 -32.46
C GLN A 470 -2.52 -0.75 -33.22
N SER A 471 -3.39 -1.49 -33.90
CA SER A 471 -4.54 -0.92 -34.62
C SER A 471 -5.52 -0.26 -33.66
N PHE A 472 -5.80 -0.89 -32.51
CA PHE A 472 -6.62 -0.28 -31.45
C PHE A 472 -6.01 1.03 -30.95
N VAL A 473 -4.69 1.04 -30.69
CA VAL A 473 -3.99 2.25 -30.24
C VAL A 473 -4.10 3.37 -31.27
N ASP A 474 -3.87 3.08 -32.55
CA ASP A 474 -3.88 4.08 -33.61
C ASP A 474 -5.30 4.65 -33.84
N GLU A 475 -6.32 3.79 -33.81
CA GLU A 475 -7.74 4.18 -33.90
C GLU A 475 -8.17 5.04 -32.70
N LEU A 476 -7.82 4.62 -31.48
CA LEU A 476 -8.18 5.38 -30.28
C LEU A 476 -7.46 6.73 -30.27
N LYS A 477 -6.17 6.79 -30.61
CA LYS A 477 -5.44 8.06 -30.72
C LYS A 477 -6.03 8.98 -31.79
N THR A 478 -6.47 8.42 -32.91
CA THR A 478 -7.13 9.20 -33.95
C THR A 478 -8.43 9.80 -33.42
N SER A 479 -9.27 8.97 -32.78
CA SER A 479 -10.52 9.41 -32.15
C SER A 479 -10.29 10.53 -31.12
N LEU A 480 -9.26 10.40 -30.28
CA LEU A 480 -8.91 11.41 -29.26
C LEU A 480 -8.39 12.74 -29.83
N ARG A 481 -7.99 12.79 -31.11
CA ARG A 481 -7.54 14.03 -31.78
C ARG A 481 -8.66 14.72 -32.56
N SER A 482 -9.72 14.00 -32.88
CA SER A 482 -10.82 14.45 -33.76
C SER A 482 -12.05 15.01 -33.02
N GLY A 483 -12.02 15.01 -31.69
CA GLY A 483 -12.94 15.77 -30.82
C GLY A 483 -12.15 16.81 -30.06
#